data_AF-A0A959NMG0-F1
#
_entry.id   AF-A0A959NMG0-F1
#
_cell.length_a   1.000
_cell.length_b   1.000
_cell.length_c   1.000
_cell.angle_alpha   90.00
_cell.angle_beta   90.00
_cell.angle_gamma   90.00
#
_symmetry.space_group_name_H-M   'P 1'
#
loop_
_entity.id
_entity.type
_entity.pdbx_description
1 polymer ?
#
loop_
_entity_poly.entity_id
_entity_poly.type
_entity_poly.pdbx_seq_one_letter_code
_entity_poly.pdbx_strand_id
1 'polypeptide(L)'
;MDLDPDNNKIVLGFEYVLTYTEYKNLRNDYDAFDKKEKKKVAEKKIKEARELKEFLKQGLDKYFTTQKLSFEYDLTTQKVNESNYINLDSEKISIKNIISFKYIPARRDVTNKDKDNTLSKQTSSLYKKNEDSEEKTLATEDFKDQLADTDIELSKIYKGLFDEVVKNVNTFGGIKLNETSIDIISTLQHRNLLEGNTTVVYTHDIDKLPEQYNGLGYMNLISMIFEEEILRQEFKRKKDETPSDINLLIIEEPEAHTHPQMQYVFIKNIKSLLNQGIIRQDGDNRKLQTVITTHSSHIVSESNFDDIKYLKKEGENSVIAKNLVDLRKQYDADETQYQFLKQYLTISRAEIFFADKAILIEGDTERILIPTLMKKIDKEEERKFAALGVADPKLPLSSQNVSIIEVGAYSHIFEKFIEFIGIKSLIITDLDAVGEDSKKCRVADGASYSNDALKLFFNNATLDELKGLTIDKKKIIKNAELWQSDVNGILCVVYQTEENGVTARSFEDAFIQINRDFIDGRKDDFKGLKNRDFFNDSANDSYKLAEECVRKKTHFALDILFHTDKEFTNWEIPLYIKEGLLWLK
;
A
#
# COMPACT_ATOMS: atom_id res chain seq x y z
N MET A 1 26.64 -6.17 26.93
CA MET A 1 26.19 -7.09 25.87
C MET A 1 26.97 -8.36 26.05
N ASP A 2 26.42 -9.49 25.62
CA ASP A 2 27.18 -10.73 25.54
C ASP A 2 28.42 -10.49 24.66
N LEU A 3 29.59 -10.89 25.16
CA LEU A 3 30.87 -10.74 24.46
C LEU A 3 31.22 -12.02 23.69
N ASP A 4 30.36 -13.04 23.72
CA ASP A 4 30.50 -14.25 22.93
C ASP A 4 30.38 -13.90 21.43
N PRO A 5 31.47 -14.06 20.64
CA PRO A 5 31.47 -13.77 19.22
C PRO A 5 30.56 -14.70 18.41
N ASP A 6 30.17 -15.86 18.97
CA ASP A 6 29.24 -16.79 18.33
C ASP A 6 27.77 -16.43 18.59
N ASN A 7 27.50 -15.54 19.57
CA ASN A 7 26.15 -15.07 19.88
C ASN A 7 25.74 -13.88 19.00
N ASN A 8 25.01 -14.17 17.92
CA ASN A 8 24.47 -13.16 17.01
C ASN A 8 23.06 -12.65 17.38
N LYS A 9 22.58 -12.93 18.60
CA LYS A 9 21.25 -12.52 19.07
C LYS A 9 21.37 -11.45 20.14
N ILE A 10 20.56 -10.42 20.00
CA ILE A 10 20.38 -9.41 21.03
C ILE A 10 18.93 -9.38 21.49
N VAL A 11 18.73 -9.36 22.81
CA VAL A 11 17.41 -9.22 23.42
C VAL A 11 17.35 -7.88 24.12
N LEU A 12 16.50 -6.99 23.60
CA LEU A 12 16.29 -5.65 24.13
C LEU A 12 14.97 -5.58 24.89
N GLY A 13 15.03 -5.11 26.13
CA GLY A 13 13.88 -4.80 26.96
C GLY A 13 13.59 -3.30 26.94
N PHE A 14 12.33 -2.93 26.71
CA PHE A 14 11.84 -1.57 26.86
C PHE A 14 10.77 -1.58 27.95
N GLU A 15 11.14 -1.10 29.13
CA GLU A 15 10.24 -1.14 30.27
C GLU A 15 9.79 0.27 30.64
N TYR A 16 8.51 0.40 30.94
CA TYR A 16 7.92 1.64 31.42
C TYR A 16 7.73 1.54 32.93
N VAL A 17 8.63 2.18 33.67
CA VAL A 17 8.79 1.95 35.11
C VAL A 17 8.16 3.09 35.89
N LEU A 18 7.45 2.72 36.96
CA LEU A 18 7.00 3.63 38.00
C LEU A 18 7.77 3.31 39.27
N THR A 19 8.71 4.17 39.65
CA THR A 19 9.42 3.98 40.91
C THR A 19 8.46 4.18 42.09
N TYR A 20 8.77 3.59 43.23
CA TYR A 20 7.93 3.76 44.43
C TYR A 20 7.79 5.22 44.86
N THR A 21 8.83 6.04 44.63
CA THR A 21 8.80 7.49 44.88
C THR A 21 7.82 8.17 43.94
N GLU A 22 7.90 7.90 42.64
CA GLU A 22 6.99 8.50 41.66
C GLU A 22 5.55 8.00 41.81
N TYR A 23 5.35 6.76 42.26
CA TYR A 23 4.03 6.26 42.64
C TYR A 23 3.40 7.10 43.77
N LYS A 24 4.19 7.46 44.79
CA LYS A 24 3.71 8.35 45.86
C LYS A 24 3.39 9.74 45.33
N ASN A 25 4.22 10.29 44.47
CA ASN A 25 3.99 11.60 43.84
C ASN A 25 2.70 11.59 43.01
N LEU A 26 2.51 10.56 42.17
CA LEU A 26 1.32 10.36 41.35
C LEU A 26 0.06 10.32 42.21
N ARG A 27 0.08 9.58 43.32
CA ARG A 27 -1.06 9.49 44.25
C ARG A 27 -1.38 10.85 44.88
N ASN A 28 -0.37 11.57 45.36
CA ASN A 28 -0.55 12.88 45.99
C ASN A 28 -1.08 13.93 44.98
N ASP A 29 -0.53 13.94 43.77
CA ASP A 29 -0.92 14.88 42.72
C ASP A 29 -2.34 14.57 42.21
N TYR A 30 -2.71 13.29 42.12
CA TYR A 30 -4.08 12.89 41.79
C TYR A 30 -5.07 13.30 42.89
N ASP A 31 -4.75 13.10 44.16
CA ASP A 31 -5.60 13.53 45.28
C ASP A 31 -5.84 15.05 45.25
N ALA A 32 -4.82 15.84 44.88
CA ALA A 32 -4.94 17.28 44.71
C ALA A 32 -5.78 17.66 43.47
N PHE A 33 -5.64 16.91 42.37
CA PHE A 33 -6.42 17.07 41.16
C PHE A 33 -7.90 16.77 41.39
N ASP A 34 -8.23 15.63 42.02
CA ASP A 34 -9.60 15.22 42.33
C ASP A 34 -10.32 16.26 43.20
N LYS A 35 -9.65 16.78 44.23
CA LYS A 35 -10.17 17.88 45.05
C LYS A 35 -10.48 19.14 44.22
N LYS A 36 -9.61 19.49 43.27
CA LYS A 36 -9.82 20.65 42.37
C LYS A 36 -10.98 20.41 41.39
N GLU A 37 -11.09 19.23 40.81
CA GLU A 37 -12.18 18.89 39.88
C GLU A 37 -13.54 18.89 40.59
N LYS A 38 -13.64 18.28 41.78
CA LYS A 38 -14.84 18.34 42.62
C LYS A 38 -15.23 19.78 42.96
N LYS A 39 -14.25 20.64 43.23
CA LYS A 39 -14.50 22.08 43.45
C LYS A 39 -15.03 22.78 42.19
N LYS A 40 -14.51 22.48 41.00
CA LYS A 40 -15.01 23.06 39.73
C LYS A 40 -16.45 22.63 39.44
N VAL A 41 -16.83 21.40 39.77
CA VAL A 41 -18.23 20.92 39.68
C VAL A 41 -19.11 21.70 40.66
N ALA A 42 -18.69 21.86 41.91
CA ALA A 42 -19.42 22.65 42.91
C ALA A 42 -19.58 24.13 42.49
N GLU A 43 -18.59 24.70 41.80
CA GLU A 43 -18.61 26.06 41.22
C GLU A 43 -19.35 26.15 39.87
N LYS A 44 -19.97 25.06 39.39
CA LYS A 44 -20.66 24.95 38.08
C LYS A 44 -19.81 25.32 36.86
N LYS A 45 -18.48 25.19 36.95
CA LYS A 45 -17.55 25.44 35.83
C LYS A 45 -17.48 24.28 34.84
N ILE A 46 -17.77 23.07 35.31
CA ILE A 46 -17.80 21.83 34.52
C ILE A 46 -18.98 20.96 34.97
N LYS A 47 -19.54 20.15 34.08
CA LYS A 47 -20.70 19.28 34.38
C LYS A 47 -20.35 18.11 35.29
N GLU A 48 -19.21 17.48 35.07
CA GLU A 48 -18.75 16.30 35.81
C GLU A 48 -17.25 16.41 36.09
N ALA A 49 -16.78 15.80 37.18
CA ALA A 49 -15.37 15.79 37.55
C ALA A 49 -14.61 14.82 36.64
N ARG A 50 -13.47 15.26 36.11
CA ARG A 50 -12.61 14.38 35.32
C ARG A 50 -11.95 13.33 36.22
N GLU A 51 -11.85 12.11 35.72
CA GLU A 51 -11.35 10.95 36.47
C GLU A 51 -9.85 10.69 36.25
N LEU A 52 -9.32 9.62 36.86
CA LEU A 52 -7.92 9.21 36.78
C LEU A 52 -7.42 9.09 35.34
N LYS A 53 -8.23 8.56 34.42
CA LYS A 53 -7.85 8.40 33.01
C LYS A 53 -7.47 9.73 32.36
N GLU A 54 -8.24 10.78 32.61
CA GLU A 54 -7.99 12.13 32.07
C GLU A 54 -6.79 12.80 32.74
N PHE A 55 -6.57 12.55 34.03
CA PHE A 55 -5.37 13.01 34.74
C PHE A 55 -4.11 12.38 34.16
N LEU A 56 -4.10 11.05 34.00
CA LEU A 56 -2.95 10.32 33.46
C LEU A 56 -2.67 10.71 32.01
N LYS A 57 -3.70 10.95 31.20
CA LYS A 57 -3.55 11.42 29.81
C LYS A 57 -2.76 12.72 29.69
N GLN A 58 -2.78 13.57 30.72
CA GLN A 58 -2.13 14.88 30.73
C GLN A 58 -0.74 14.88 31.36
N GLY A 59 -0.34 13.80 32.07
CA GLY A 59 0.86 13.83 32.92
C GLY A 59 1.53 12.49 33.15
N LEU A 60 1.29 11.49 32.30
CA LEU A 60 1.87 10.16 32.41
C LEU A 60 3.41 10.20 32.43
N ASP A 61 4.00 10.98 31.52
CA ASP A 61 5.45 11.14 31.37
C ASP A 61 6.15 11.80 32.57
N LYS A 62 5.38 12.40 33.50
CA LYS A 62 5.93 12.99 34.73
C LYS A 62 6.37 11.93 35.74
N TYR A 63 5.65 10.81 35.79
CA TYR A 63 5.84 9.80 36.85
C TYR A 63 6.49 8.52 36.35
N PHE A 64 6.24 8.18 35.10
CA PHE A 64 6.77 6.97 34.51
C PHE A 64 8.01 7.31 33.68
N THR A 65 9.02 6.48 33.81
CA THR A 65 10.27 6.60 33.07
C THR A 65 10.50 5.35 32.25
N THR A 66 10.87 5.51 30.99
CA THR A 66 11.28 4.39 30.14
C THR A 66 12.72 4.02 30.47
N GLN A 67 12.97 2.75 30.79
CA GLN A 67 14.31 2.18 30.89
C GLN A 67 14.57 1.20 29.75
N LYS A 68 15.82 1.15 29.29
CA LYS A 68 16.24 0.24 28.23
C LYS A 68 17.23 -0.77 28.78
N LEU A 69 16.93 -2.05 28.60
CA LEU A 69 17.70 -3.16 29.11
C LEU A 69 18.21 -4.03 27.96
N SER A 70 19.34 -4.68 28.17
CA SER A 70 19.79 -5.81 27.35
C SER A 70 19.82 -7.05 28.23
N PHE A 71 19.05 -8.06 27.86
CA PHE A 71 18.96 -9.32 28.59
C PHE A 71 19.94 -10.35 28.04
N GLU A 72 20.42 -11.24 28.89
CA GLU A 72 21.20 -12.40 28.48
C GLU A 72 20.33 -13.37 27.67
N TYR A 73 20.92 -13.91 26.59
CA TYR A 73 20.30 -14.93 25.75
C TYR A 73 21.18 -16.17 25.72
N ASP A 74 20.66 -17.27 26.27
CA ASP A 74 21.36 -18.54 26.28
C ASP A 74 21.17 -19.27 24.93
N LEU A 75 22.25 -19.43 24.18
CA LEU A 75 22.27 -20.12 22.89
C LEU A 75 21.94 -21.63 23.00
N THR A 76 22.28 -22.26 24.11
CA THR A 76 22.11 -23.71 24.33
C THR A 76 20.65 -24.04 24.60
N THR A 77 20.02 -23.27 25.49
CA THR A 77 18.60 -23.47 25.86
C THR A 77 17.64 -22.68 24.98
N GLN A 78 18.15 -21.75 24.15
CA GLN A 78 17.39 -20.82 23.31
C GLN A 78 16.40 -19.94 24.10
N LYS A 79 16.70 -19.65 25.38
CA LYS A 79 15.83 -18.87 26.27
C LYS A 79 16.49 -17.56 26.71
N VAL A 80 15.63 -16.58 26.98
CA VAL A 80 16.02 -15.30 27.58
C VAL A 80 16.15 -15.48 29.09
N ASN A 81 17.24 -14.99 29.66
CA ASN A 81 17.40 -14.88 31.11
C ASN A 81 17.14 -13.44 31.55
N GLU A 82 15.90 -13.15 31.94
CA GLU A 82 15.50 -11.80 32.36
C GLU A 82 16.13 -11.35 33.68
N SER A 83 16.66 -12.29 34.48
CA SER A 83 17.30 -11.97 35.76
C SER A 83 18.71 -11.39 35.59
N ASN A 84 19.34 -11.64 34.44
CA ASN A 84 20.66 -11.13 34.10
C ASN A 84 20.53 -10.09 32.99
N TYR A 85 20.68 -8.82 33.36
CA TYR A 85 20.49 -7.71 32.44
C TYR A 85 21.53 -6.61 32.63
N ILE A 86 21.75 -5.86 31.56
CA ILE A 86 22.53 -4.63 31.56
C ILE A 86 21.58 -3.46 31.29
N ASN A 87 21.57 -2.47 32.18
CA ASN A 87 20.84 -1.24 31.97
C ASN A 87 21.62 -0.33 31.02
N LEU A 88 21.12 -0.17 29.80
CA LEU A 88 21.81 0.56 28.73
C LEU A 88 21.96 2.06 29.05
N ASP A 89 20.97 2.64 29.74
CA ASP A 89 21.01 4.05 30.11
C ASP A 89 22.08 4.31 31.19
N SER A 90 22.26 3.38 32.14
CA SER A 90 23.27 3.46 33.20
C SER A 90 24.70 3.31 32.66
N GLU A 91 24.89 2.39 31.72
CA GLU A 91 26.16 2.16 31.02
C GLU A 91 26.44 3.17 29.91
N LYS A 92 25.54 4.14 29.68
CA LYS A 92 25.61 5.14 28.60
C LYS A 92 25.76 4.52 27.20
N ILE A 93 25.22 3.32 27.01
CA ILE A 93 25.21 2.64 25.72
C ILE A 93 24.00 3.13 24.93
N SER A 94 24.26 3.90 23.88
CA SER A 94 23.21 4.38 22.99
C SER A 94 22.65 3.23 22.15
N ILE A 95 21.33 3.02 22.19
CA ILE A 95 20.62 2.09 21.29
C ILE A 95 20.95 2.38 19.82
N LYS A 96 21.20 3.64 19.48
CA LYS A 96 21.55 4.02 18.11
C LYS A 96 22.80 3.28 17.62
N ASN A 97 23.73 2.88 18.50
CA ASN A 97 24.93 2.12 18.14
C ASN A 97 24.62 0.69 17.72
N ILE A 98 23.51 0.14 18.19
CA ILE A 98 23.05 -1.21 17.88
C ILE A 98 22.13 -1.16 16.66
N ILE A 99 21.12 -0.29 16.73
CA ILE A 99 20.06 -0.14 15.74
C ILE A 99 20.03 1.31 15.27
N SER A 100 20.48 1.55 14.04
CA SER A 100 20.29 2.83 13.37
C SER A 100 18.99 2.77 12.59
N PHE A 101 18.08 3.68 12.93
CA PHE A 101 16.77 3.80 12.31
C PHE A 101 16.64 5.17 11.64
N LYS A 102 16.31 5.18 10.34
CA LYS A 102 16.05 6.39 9.56
C LYS A 102 14.75 6.20 8.77
N TYR A 103 14.04 7.30 8.53
CA TYR A 103 12.83 7.26 7.73
C TYR A 103 12.72 8.47 6.81
N ILE A 104 12.17 8.23 5.62
CA ILE A 104 11.77 9.23 4.63
C ILE A 104 10.24 9.35 4.74
N PRO A 105 9.70 10.48 5.24
CA PRO A 105 8.26 10.66 5.45
C PRO A 105 7.49 10.83 4.14
N ALA A 106 6.19 10.52 4.19
CA ALA A 106 5.28 10.80 3.09
C ALA A 106 5.19 12.31 2.82
N ARG A 107 5.41 12.71 1.58
CA ARG A 107 5.33 14.13 1.17
C ARG A 107 3.89 14.51 0.87
N ARG A 108 3.19 15.04 1.88
CA ARG A 108 1.75 15.42 1.78
C ARG A 108 1.50 16.89 1.38
N ASP A 109 2.50 17.76 1.46
CA ASP A 109 2.33 19.19 1.17
C ASP A 109 2.57 19.54 -0.31
N VAL A 110 1.50 19.96 -0.98
CA VAL A 110 1.42 20.24 -2.43
C VAL A 110 1.71 21.71 -2.77
N THR A 111 1.91 22.57 -1.78
CA THR A 111 2.10 24.00 -2.03
C THR A 111 3.54 24.32 -2.36
N ASN A 112 3.79 24.76 -3.59
CA ASN A 112 5.06 25.33 -4.03
C ASN A 112 5.48 26.58 -3.24
N LYS A 113 4.58 27.21 -2.49
CA LYS A 113 4.80 28.53 -1.85
C LYS A 113 5.94 28.57 -0.81
N ASP A 114 6.30 27.45 -0.19
CA ASP A 114 7.39 27.38 0.80
C ASP A 114 8.56 26.48 0.34
N LYS A 115 8.51 25.96 -0.89
CA LYS A 115 9.42 24.91 -1.41
C LYS A 115 10.46 25.40 -2.42
N ASP A 116 10.60 26.71 -2.62
CA ASP A 116 11.40 27.35 -3.68
C ASP A 116 12.89 26.95 -3.76
N ASN A 117 13.43 26.15 -2.82
CA ASN A 117 14.82 25.70 -2.80
C ASN A 117 15.01 24.31 -2.17
N THR A 118 14.06 23.38 -2.32
CA THR A 118 14.14 22.07 -1.64
C THR A 118 15.32 21.25 -2.14
N LEU A 119 15.48 21.12 -3.46
CA LEU A 119 16.58 20.35 -4.03
C LEU A 119 17.91 21.08 -3.86
N SER A 120 17.90 22.41 -3.95
CA SER A 120 19.04 23.27 -3.61
C SER A 120 19.53 23.02 -2.17
N LYS A 121 18.62 23.00 -1.18
CA LYS A 121 18.95 22.70 0.22
C LYS A 121 19.47 21.28 0.42
N GLN A 122 18.86 20.30 -0.24
CA GLN A 122 19.33 18.92 -0.18
C GLN A 122 20.71 18.75 -0.83
N THR A 123 20.97 19.42 -1.95
CA THR A 123 22.28 19.44 -2.60
C THR A 123 23.34 20.03 -1.67
N SER A 124 23.03 21.17 -1.02
CA SER A 124 23.93 21.75 -0.01
C SER A 124 24.16 20.82 1.17
N SER A 125 23.10 20.14 1.64
CA SER A 125 23.19 19.17 2.73
C SER A 125 24.05 17.96 2.36
N LEU A 126 23.88 17.42 1.16
CA LEU A 126 24.67 16.33 0.63
C LEU A 126 26.15 16.73 0.52
N TYR A 127 26.45 17.93 0.03
CA TYR A 127 27.81 18.44 0.01
C TYR A 127 28.38 18.54 1.43
N LYS A 128 27.65 19.14 2.39
CA LYS A 128 28.10 19.25 3.79
C LYS A 128 28.42 17.87 4.37
N LYS A 129 27.59 16.85 4.08
CA LYS A 129 27.82 15.48 4.52
C LYS A 129 29.03 14.83 3.86
N ASN A 130 29.20 15.02 2.55
CA ASN A 130 30.39 14.54 1.84
C ASN A 130 31.66 15.23 2.32
N GLU A 131 31.58 16.51 2.68
CA GLU A 131 32.71 17.26 3.25
C GLU A 131 33.06 16.80 4.67
N ASP A 132 32.05 16.60 5.52
CA ASP A 132 32.23 16.06 6.87
C ASP A 132 32.67 14.60 6.85
N SER A 133 32.45 13.89 5.73
CA SER A 133 33.02 12.58 5.50
C SER A 133 34.53 12.70 5.31
N GLU A 134 35.29 11.78 5.89
CA GLU A 134 36.74 11.72 5.67
C GLU A 134 37.10 11.34 4.22
N GLU A 135 36.11 10.95 3.41
CA GLU A 135 36.21 10.63 1.99
C GLU A 135 36.21 11.92 1.14
N LYS A 136 37.20 12.79 1.35
CA LYS A 136 37.35 14.00 0.52
C LYS A 136 37.62 13.60 -0.92
N THR A 137 36.68 13.92 -1.81
CA THR A 137 36.88 13.76 -3.25
C THR A 137 37.83 14.85 -3.74
N LEU A 138 38.65 14.55 -4.76
CA LEU A 138 39.47 15.55 -5.47
C LEU A 138 38.66 16.79 -5.84
N ALA A 139 37.42 16.58 -6.29
CA ALA A 139 36.48 17.66 -6.61
C ALA A 139 36.15 18.60 -5.42
N THR A 140 36.17 18.09 -4.18
CA THR A 140 35.93 18.91 -2.98
C THR A 140 37.14 19.77 -2.64
N GLU A 141 38.35 19.26 -2.88
CA GLU A 141 39.61 20.01 -2.70
C GLU A 141 39.77 21.06 -3.80
N ASP A 142 39.57 20.68 -5.07
CA ASP A 142 39.58 21.60 -6.21
C ASP A 142 38.60 22.77 -6.02
N PHE A 143 37.40 22.48 -5.48
CA PHE A 143 36.42 23.53 -5.19
C PHE A 143 36.88 24.50 -4.09
N LYS A 144 37.58 23.99 -3.06
CA LYS A 144 38.13 24.84 -1.98
C LYS A 144 39.27 25.72 -2.49
N ASP A 145 40.15 25.16 -3.30
CA ASP A 145 41.28 25.90 -3.89
C ASP A 145 40.77 27.01 -4.80
N GLN A 146 39.79 26.71 -5.66
CA GLN A 146 39.18 27.72 -6.53
C GLN A 146 38.50 28.85 -5.74
N LEU A 147 37.87 28.54 -4.59
CA LEU A 147 37.29 29.57 -3.72
C LEU A 147 38.35 30.44 -3.05
N ALA A 148 39.47 29.86 -2.62
CA ALA A 148 40.58 30.61 -2.05
C ALA A 148 41.19 31.58 -3.09
N ASP A 149 41.36 31.11 -4.33
CA ASP A 149 41.82 31.96 -5.45
C ASP A 149 40.82 33.09 -5.74
N THR A 150 39.53 32.78 -5.70
CA THR A 150 38.46 33.77 -5.92
C THR A 150 38.42 34.81 -4.79
N ASP A 151 38.65 34.42 -3.53
CA ASP A 151 38.72 35.35 -2.39
C ASP A 151 39.88 36.36 -2.54
N ILE A 152 41.02 35.92 -3.08
CA ILE A 152 42.15 36.79 -3.37
C ILE A 152 41.76 37.84 -4.43
N GLU A 153 41.13 37.41 -5.52
CA GLU A 153 40.71 38.32 -6.59
C GLU A 153 39.60 39.29 -6.14
N LEU A 154 38.58 38.81 -5.41
CA LEU A 154 37.52 39.66 -4.87
C LEU A 154 38.03 40.69 -3.86
N SER A 155 39.00 40.32 -3.02
CA SER A 155 39.62 41.25 -2.08
C SER A 155 40.33 42.41 -2.78
N LYS A 156 40.95 42.16 -3.95
CA LYS A 156 41.54 43.22 -4.79
C LYS A 156 40.45 44.15 -5.34
N ILE A 157 39.33 43.59 -5.79
CA ILE A 157 38.19 44.36 -6.31
C ILE A 157 37.56 45.21 -5.19
N TYR A 158 37.34 44.64 -4.00
CA TYR A 158 36.78 45.34 -2.84
C TYR A 158 37.66 46.50 -2.38
N LYS A 159 38.99 46.31 -2.39
CA LYS A 159 39.94 47.40 -2.12
C LYS A 159 39.74 48.58 -3.06
N GLY A 160 39.44 48.33 -4.34
CA GLY A 160 39.12 49.38 -5.31
C GLY A 160 37.74 50.01 -5.09
N LEU A 161 36.70 49.19 -4.87
CA LEU A 161 35.31 49.65 -4.70
C LEU A 161 35.10 50.51 -3.45
N PHE A 162 35.79 50.17 -2.36
CA PHE A 162 35.63 50.84 -1.07
C PHE A 162 36.80 51.79 -0.72
N ASP A 163 37.71 52.06 -1.66
CA ASP A 163 38.90 52.90 -1.42
C ASP A 163 38.53 54.28 -0.84
N GLU A 164 37.49 54.92 -1.37
CA GLU A 164 37.02 56.22 -0.87
C GLU A 164 36.42 56.12 0.55
N VAL A 165 35.66 55.06 0.83
CA VAL A 165 35.07 54.80 2.14
C VAL A 165 36.18 54.53 3.17
N VAL A 166 37.16 53.69 2.83
CA VAL A 166 38.31 53.39 3.69
C VAL A 166 39.13 54.66 3.94
N LYS A 167 39.38 55.49 2.93
CA LYS A 167 40.04 56.80 3.09
C LYS A 167 39.24 57.72 4.03
N ASN A 168 37.93 57.81 3.84
CA ASN A 168 37.07 58.61 4.70
C ASN A 168 37.12 58.11 6.16
N VAL A 169 37.03 56.81 6.40
CA VAL A 169 37.13 56.23 7.74
C VAL A 169 38.50 56.45 8.38
N ASN A 170 39.60 56.35 7.61
CA ASN A 170 40.94 56.65 8.09
C ASN A 170 41.08 58.12 8.58
N THR A 171 40.24 59.03 8.10
CA THR A 171 40.17 60.43 8.58
C THR A 171 39.57 60.55 9.99
N PHE A 172 38.75 59.59 10.42
CA PHE A 172 38.10 59.58 11.74
C PHE A 172 38.83 58.70 12.78
N GLY A 173 39.89 57.99 12.36
CA GLY A 173 40.48 56.85 13.06
C GLY A 173 41.58 57.11 14.10
N GLY A 174 41.93 58.37 14.42
CA GLY A 174 42.96 58.67 15.41
C GLY A 174 43.54 60.09 15.33
N ILE A 175 44.57 60.36 16.14
CA ILE A 175 45.25 61.66 16.21
C ILE A 175 46.28 61.80 15.06
N LYS A 176 46.74 60.67 14.50
CA LYS A 176 47.63 60.62 13.33
C LYS A 176 46.94 60.03 12.10
N LEU A 177 47.36 60.48 10.91
CA LEU A 177 46.99 59.83 9.65
C LEU A 177 47.40 58.35 9.69
N ASN A 178 46.50 57.43 9.33
CA ASN A 178 46.68 55.97 9.29
C ASN A 178 46.94 55.29 10.66
N GLU A 179 46.47 55.86 11.77
CA GLU A 179 46.59 55.23 13.09
C GLU A 179 45.68 53.99 13.24
N THR A 180 44.56 53.95 12.52
CA THR A 180 43.77 52.75 12.28
C THR A 180 43.73 52.44 10.79
N SER A 181 44.31 51.31 10.37
CA SER A 181 44.18 50.80 9.00
C SER A 181 43.04 49.79 8.92
N ILE A 182 42.04 50.07 8.08
CA ILE A 182 40.93 49.15 7.81
C ILE A 182 41.10 48.57 6.41
N ASP A 183 41.07 47.25 6.31
CA ASP A 183 41.03 46.53 5.04
C ASP A 183 39.70 45.77 4.93
N ILE A 184 39.11 45.77 3.73
CA ILE A 184 37.92 45.00 3.41
C ILE A 184 38.36 43.82 2.57
N ILE A 185 38.21 42.61 3.11
CA ILE A 185 38.59 41.35 2.47
C ILE A 185 37.36 40.48 2.19
N SER A 186 37.43 39.69 1.12
CA SER A 186 36.44 38.64 0.84
C SER A 186 36.68 37.45 1.76
N THR A 187 35.59 36.81 2.22
CA THR A 187 35.63 35.59 3.04
C THR A 187 34.52 34.64 2.59
N LEU A 188 34.71 34.03 1.41
CA LEU A 188 33.76 33.08 0.84
C LEU A 188 33.83 31.75 1.57
N GLN A 189 32.92 31.54 2.52
CA GLN A 189 32.76 30.24 3.18
C GLN A 189 32.01 29.25 2.28
N HIS A 190 32.67 28.19 1.84
CA HIS A 190 32.10 27.16 0.95
C HIS A 190 30.74 26.61 1.42
N ARG A 191 30.54 26.40 2.73
CA ARG A 191 29.25 25.94 3.31
C ARG A 191 28.12 26.93 3.09
N ASN A 192 28.38 28.22 3.31
CA ASN A 192 27.39 29.28 3.15
C ASN A 192 27.14 29.58 1.67
N LEU A 193 28.17 29.40 0.83
CA LEU A 193 28.05 29.56 -0.61
C LEU A 193 27.01 28.59 -1.17
N LEU A 194 27.05 27.32 -0.78
CA LEU A 194 26.14 26.31 -1.32
C LEU A 194 24.71 26.39 -0.74
N GLU A 195 24.57 26.71 0.55
CA GLU A 195 23.26 26.80 1.22
C GLU A 195 22.36 27.93 0.70
N GLY A 196 22.96 29.05 0.24
CA GLY A 196 22.23 30.21 -0.26
C GLY A 196 22.39 30.51 -1.76
N ASN A 197 23.40 29.95 -2.43
CA ASN A 197 23.76 30.35 -3.80
C ASN A 197 23.86 29.18 -4.79
N THR A 198 23.38 27.98 -4.41
CA THR A 198 23.17 26.89 -5.38
C THR A 198 21.70 26.86 -5.77
N THR A 199 21.43 26.88 -7.07
CA THR A 199 20.08 26.66 -7.59
C THR A 199 20.10 25.41 -8.45
N VAL A 200 19.28 24.43 -8.08
CA VAL A 200 19.03 23.28 -8.95
C VAL A 200 18.13 23.75 -10.09
N VAL A 201 18.63 23.59 -11.32
CA VAL A 201 17.92 23.95 -12.54
C VAL A 201 17.76 22.74 -13.43
N TYR A 202 16.63 22.68 -14.13
CA TYR A 202 16.34 21.63 -15.10
C TYR A 202 16.64 22.12 -16.50
N THR A 203 17.39 21.33 -17.25
CA THR A 203 17.63 21.62 -18.67
C THR A 203 16.51 21.03 -19.50
N HIS A 204 15.78 21.86 -20.23
CA HIS A 204 14.84 21.44 -21.27
C HIS A 204 15.35 21.94 -22.62
N ASP A 205 15.84 21.03 -23.44
CA ASP A 205 16.62 21.30 -24.65
C ASP A 205 17.81 22.22 -24.41
N ILE A 206 17.62 23.53 -24.56
CA ILE A 206 18.65 24.58 -24.45
C ILE A 206 18.42 25.46 -23.22
N ASP A 207 17.18 25.52 -22.72
CA ASP A 207 16.79 26.44 -21.64
C ASP A 207 16.94 25.78 -20.26
N LYS A 208 17.38 26.59 -19.29
CA LYS A 208 17.48 26.21 -17.87
C LYS A 208 16.29 26.76 -17.12
N LEU A 209 15.44 25.87 -16.63
CA LEU A 209 14.24 26.21 -15.88
C LEU A 209 14.50 26.03 -14.37
N PRO A 210 14.03 26.96 -13.52
CA PRO A 210 14.07 26.80 -12.07
C PRO A 210 13.33 25.55 -11.57
N GLU A 211 13.71 25.04 -10.40
CA GLU A 211 13.14 23.79 -9.83
C GLU A 211 11.61 23.79 -9.66
N GLN A 212 11.01 24.96 -9.43
CA GLN A 212 9.55 25.15 -9.28
C GLN A 212 8.72 24.78 -10.52
N TYR A 213 9.35 24.78 -11.70
CA TYR A 213 8.67 24.44 -12.97
C TYR A 213 8.66 22.95 -13.24
N ASN A 214 9.29 22.14 -12.38
CA ASN A 214 9.21 20.69 -12.51
C ASN A 214 7.87 20.16 -11.97
N GLY A 215 7.40 19.08 -12.58
CA GLY A 215 6.24 18.36 -12.05
C GLY A 215 6.54 17.83 -10.64
N LEU A 216 5.58 18.01 -9.73
CA LEU A 216 5.71 17.59 -8.32
C LEU A 216 6.20 16.15 -8.17
N GLY A 217 5.79 15.23 -9.04
CA GLY A 217 6.22 13.83 -9.02
C GLY A 217 7.71 13.64 -9.33
N TYR A 218 8.27 14.38 -10.29
CA TYR A 218 9.70 14.30 -10.62
C TYR A 218 10.55 14.93 -9.54
N MET A 219 10.10 16.07 -9.00
CA MET A 219 10.73 16.67 -7.83
C MET A 219 10.72 15.69 -6.66
N ASN A 220 9.60 15.00 -6.40
CA ASN A 220 9.50 14.04 -5.30
C ASN A 220 10.48 12.87 -5.47
N LEU A 221 10.53 12.28 -6.67
CA LEU A 221 11.46 11.22 -7.02
C LEU A 221 12.92 11.61 -6.76
N ILE A 222 13.35 12.75 -7.33
CA ILE A 222 14.72 13.23 -7.19
C ILE A 222 15.02 13.49 -5.71
N SER A 223 14.10 14.14 -5.01
CA SER A 223 14.27 14.50 -3.62
C SER A 223 14.39 13.29 -2.69
N MET A 224 13.69 12.19 -2.99
CA MET A 224 13.87 10.91 -2.29
C MET A 224 15.25 10.29 -2.55
N ILE A 225 15.78 10.38 -3.77
CA ILE A 225 17.14 9.88 -4.09
C ILE A 225 18.19 10.69 -3.31
N PHE A 226 18.06 12.02 -3.27
CA PHE A 226 18.96 12.85 -2.47
C PHE A 226 18.87 12.53 -0.97
N GLU A 227 17.66 12.32 -0.44
CA GLU A 227 17.48 11.91 0.95
C GLU A 227 18.10 10.55 1.25
N GLU A 228 17.90 9.58 0.37
CA GLU A 228 18.53 8.26 0.51
C GLU A 228 20.06 8.37 0.57
N GLU A 229 20.69 9.13 -0.33
CA GLU A 229 22.14 9.34 -0.32
C GLU A 229 22.62 10.05 0.95
N ILE A 230 21.90 11.10 1.41
CA ILE A 230 22.22 11.78 2.67
C ILE A 230 22.15 10.79 3.85
N LEU A 231 21.08 10.01 3.93
CA LEU A 231 20.87 9.03 5.00
C LEU A 231 21.90 7.91 4.94
N ARG A 232 22.28 7.47 3.74
CA ARG A 232 23.35 6.49 3.52
C ARG A 232 24.68 6.98 4.07
N GLN A 233 25.04 8.24 3.85
CA GLN A 233 26.23 8.85 4.47
C GLN A 233 26.11 8.90 5.99
N GLU A 234 24.92 9.15 6.54
CA GLU A 234 24.70 9.10 7.99
C GLU A 234 24.83 7.68 8.58
N PHE A 235 24.43 6.65 7.84
CA PHE A 235 24.60 5.26 8.26
C PHE A 235 26.06 4.82 8.31
N LYS A 236 26.91 5.34 7.41
CA LYS A 236 28.35 5.04 7.43
C LYS A 236 29.05 5.49 8.71
N ARG A 237 28.54 6.54 9.37
CA ARG A 237 29.16 7.22 10.51
C ARG A 237 30.62 7.65 10.26
N LYS A 238 31.22 8.38 11.19
CA LYS A 238 32.64 8.79 11.09
C LYS A 238 33.57 7.60 11.31
N LYS A 239 34.80 7.65 10.81
CA LYS A 239 35.76 6.51 10.82
C LYS A 239 36.08 6.00 12.22
N ASP A 240 36.12 6.89 13.20
CA ASP A 240 36.30 6.62 14.62
C ASP A 240 35.07 5.96 15.28
N GLU A 241 33.92 5.99 14.62
CA GLU A 241 32.70 5.32 15.03
C GLU A 241 32.43 4.08 14.17
N THR A 242 32.03 3.00 14.83
CA THR A 242 31.54 1.82 14.12
C THR A 242 30.10 2.08 13.64
N PRO A 243 29.78 1.78 12.36
CA PRO A 243 28.41 1.68 11.90
C PRO A 243 27.61 0.76 12.82
N SER A 244 26.31 0.99 12.87
CA SER A 244 25.43 0.13 13.65
C SER A 244 25.31 -1.24 13.01
N ASP A 245 25.15 -2.28 13.84
CA ASP A 245 25.03 -3.65 13.34
C ASP A 245 23.72 -3.85 12.56
N ILE A 246 22.65 -3.18 12.99
CA ILE A 246 21.35 -3.18 12.34
C ILE A 246 21.05 -1.79 11.78
N ASN A 247 20.89 -1.69 10.46
CA ASN A 247 20.56 -0.45 9.77
C ASN A 247 19.22 -0.58 9.06
N LEU A 248 18.26 0.25 9.47
CA LEU A 248 16.88 0.23 8.98
C LEU A 248 16.53 1.57 8.32
N LEU A 249 16.16 1.51 7.04
CA LEU A 249 15.58 2.63 6.31
C LEU A 249 14.10 2.37 6.06
N ILE A 250 13.24 3.31 6.46
CA ILE A 250 11.82 3.27 6.13
C ILE A 250 11.50 4.34 5.10
N ILE A 251 10.78 3.99 4.04
CA ILE A 251 10.26 4.94 3.05
C ILE A 251 8.74 4.90 3.12
N GLU A 252 8.12 6.01 3.52
CA GLU A 252 6.67 6.10 3.68
C GLU A 252 6.02 6.65 2.40
N GLU A 253 5.10 5.88 1.80
CA GLU A 253 4.26 6.26 0.65
C GLU A 253 5.03 7.01 -0.47
N PRO A 254 6.06 6.40 -1.09
CA PRO A 254 6.85 7.05 -2.14
C PRO A 254 6.03 7.41 -3.39
N GLU A 255 4.82 6.86 -3.53
CA GLU A 255 3.88 7.16 -4.61
C GLU A 255 3.23 8.55 -4.54
N ALA A 256 3.31 9.25 -3.40
CA ALA A 256 2.65 10.54 -3.21
C ALA A 256 3.02 11.53 -4.34
N HIS A 257 2.01 12.11 -5.01
CA HIS A 257 2.16 13.04 -6.13
C HIS A 257 2.91 12.52 -7.36
N THR A 258 3.11 11.20 -7.48
CA THR A 258 3.79 10.59 -8.63
C THR A 258 2.79 9.93 -9.58
N HIS A 259 3.03 10.07 -10.89
CA HIS A 259 2.25 9.37 -11.90
C HIS A 259 2.51 7.85 -11.80
N PRO A 260 1.50 6.98 -12.02
CA PRO A 260 1.66 5.52 -11.97
C PRO A 260 2.88 4.96 -12.70
N GLN A 261 3.16 5.46 -13.91
CA GLN A 261 4.33 5.05 -14.69
C GLN A 261 5.67 5.33 -13.96
N MET A 262 5.74 6.43 -13.21
CA MET A 262 6.93 6.77 -12.43
C MET A 262 7.08 5.87 -11.19
N GLN A 263 5.96 5.40 -10.62
CA GLN A 263 5.98 4.48 -9.48
C GLN A 263 6.62 3.14 -9.88
N TYR A 264 6.29 2.63 -11.08
CA TYR A 264 6.94 1.44 -11.65
C TYR A 264 8.45 1.62 -11.84
N VAL A 265 8.87 2.75 -12.40
CA VAL A 265 10.30 3.05 -12.62
C VAL A 265 11.03 3.22 -11.29
N PHE A 266 10.40 3.89 -10.32
CA PHE A 266 10.96 4.11 -8.99
C PHE A 266 11.26 2.79 -8.29
N ILE A 267 10.25 1.91 -8.13
CA ILE A 267 10.44 0.67 -7.36
C ILE A 267 11.45 -0.28 -8.01
N LYS A 268 11.54 -0.30 -9.35
CA LYS A 268 12.56 -1.07 -10.08
C LYS A 268 13.97 -0.57 -9.79
N ASN A 269 14.17 0.75 -9.81
CA ASN A 269 15.50 1.34 -9.68
C ASN A 269 15.95 1.48 -8.24
N ILE A 270 15.05 1.85 -7.32
CA ILE A 270 15.38 2.07 -5.91
C ILE A 270 15.89 0.79 -5.25
N LYS A 271 15.36 -0.39 -5.63
CA LYS A 271 15.87 -1.68 -5.13
C LYS A 271 17.34 -1.87 -5.46
N SER A 272 17.77 -1.50 -6.67
CA SER A 272 19.18 -1.60 -7.08
C SER A 272 20.08 -0.66 -6.25
N LEU A 273 19.62 0.57 -6.02
CA LEU A 273 20.34 1.54 -5.19
C LEU A 273 20.47 1.06 -3.74
N LEU A 274 19.36 0.65 -3.12
CA LEU A 274 19.32 0.20 -1.73
C LEU A 274 20.11 -1.10 -1.49
N ASN A 275 20.18 -1.99 -2.48
CA ASN A 275 20.94 -3.24 -2.41
C ASN A 275 22.46 -3.02 -2.33
N GLN A 276 22.97 -1.83 -2.64
CA GLN A 276 24.38 -1.51 -2.46
C GLN A 276 24.79 -1.53 -0.99
N GLY A 277 23.84 -1.31 -0.07
CA GLY A 277 24.09 -1.28 1.36
C GLY A 277 25.03 -0.15 1.78
N ILE A 278 25.65 -0.33 2.94
CA ILE A 278 26.55 0.64 3.56
C ILE A 278 27.98 0.15 3.36
N ILE A 279 28.63 0.68 2.33
CA ILE A 279 30.01 0.34 1.99
C ILE A 279 30.92 1.50 2.42
N ARG A 280 31.86 1.22 3.31
CA ARG A 280 32.93 2.14 3.69
C ARG A 280 34.23 1.82 2.95
N GLN A 281 35.09 2.83 2.80
CA GLN A 281 36.41 2.64 2.19
C GLN A 281 37.37 1.77 3.02
N ASP A 282 37.15 1.63 4.33
CA ASP A 282 37.92 0.73 5.20
C ASP A 282 37.58 -0.76 4.97
N GLY A 283 36.65 -1.05 4.05
CA GLY A 283 36.20 -2.40 3.72
C GLY A 283 35.04 -2.89 4.58
N ASP A 284 34.59 -2.13 5.58
CA ASP A 284 33.39 -2.48 6.35
C ASP A 284 32.15 -2.34 5.45
N ASN A 285 31.46 -3.46 5.25
CA ASN A 285 30.26 -3.56 4.44
C ASN A 285 29.12 -4.05 5.32
N ARG A 286 28.18 -3.14 5.62
CA ARG A 286 26.98 -3.44 6.41
C ARG A 286 25.75 -3.49 5.52
N LYS A 287 24.88 -4.47 5.81
CA LYS A 287 23.60 -4.60 5.12
C LYS A 287 22.67 -3.46 5.54
N LEU A 288 21.94 -2.91 4.58
CA LEU A 288 20.84 -1.99 4.80
C LEU A 288 19.52 -2.73 4.58
N GLN A 289 18.69 -2.81 5.62
CA GLN A 289 17.34 -3.34 5.48
C GLN A 289 16.38 -2.18 5.23
N THR A 290 15.60 -2.28 4.15
CA THR A 290 14.63 -1.25 3.79
C THR A 290 13.20 -1.76 3.94
N VAL A 291 12.33 -0.91 4.48
CA VAL A 291 10.88 -1.14 4.56
C VAL A 291 10.18 -0.02 3.80
N ILE A 292 9.32 -0.37 2.85
CA ILE A 292 8.54 0.61 2.10
C ILE A 292 7.07 0.40 2.47
N THR A 293 6.39 1.45 2.91
CA THR A 293 4.93 1.43 3.05
C THR A 293 4.29 1.98 1.79
N THR A 294 3.21 1.36 1.33
CA THR A 294 2.54 1.79 0.10
C THR A 294 1.06 1.41 0.11
N HIS A 295 0.25 2.27 -0.47
CA HIS A 295 -1.14 2.05 -0.87
C HIS A 295 -1.28 1.87 -2.40
N SER A 296 -0.17 1.85 -3.15
CA SER A 296 -0.18 1.74 -4.60
C SER A 296 -0.10 0.28 -5.06
N SER A 297 -1.13 -0.13 -5.82
CA SER A 297 -1.13 -1.37 -6.59
C SER A 297 0.03 -1.44 -7.60
N HIS A 298 0.52 -0.30 -8.09
CA HIS A 298 1.59 -0.22 -9.07
C HIS A 298 2.96 -0.55 -8.45
N ILE A 299 3.19 -0.17 -7.20
CA ILE A 299 4.41 -0.53 -6.47
C ILE A 299 4.39 -2.02 -6.11
N VAL A 300 3.23 -2.52 -5.67
CA VAL A 300 3.05 -3.92 -5.30
C VAL A 300 3.24 -4.84 -6.50
N SER A 301 2.70 -4.48 -7.68
CA SER A 301 2.80 -5.31 -8.89
C SER A 301 4.24 -5.48 -9.39
N GLU A 302 5.12 -4.49 -9.18
CA GLU A 302 6.54 -4.55 -9.55
C GLU A 302 7.45 -5.01 -8.40
N SER A 303 6.87 -5.40 -7.27
CA SER A 303 7.60 -5.96 -6.13
C SER A 303 7.66 -7.48 -6.21
N ASN A 304 8.71 -8.09 -5.63
CA ASN A 304 8.72 -9.53 -5.49
C ASN A 304 7.66 -9.92 -4.46
N PHE A 305 6.89 -10.97 -4.74
CA PHE A 305 5.87 -11.48 -3.82
C PHE A 305 6.40 -11.75 -2.42
N ASP A 306 7.62 -12.28 -2.34
CA ASP A 306 8.30 -12.62 -1.10
C ASP A 306 8.65 -11.37 -0.24
N ASP A 307 8.73 -10.19 -0.86
CA ASP A 307 9.02 -8.93 -0.18
C ASP A 307 7.75 -8.34 0.50
N ILE A 308 6.55 -8.78 0.09
CA ILE A 308 5.30 -8.12 0.48
C ILE A 308 4.83 -8.60 1.86
N LYS A 309 4.51 -7.61 2.70
CA LYS A 309 3.89 -7.78 4.01
C LYS A 309 2.48 -7.19 3.95
N TYR A 310 1.48 -8.06 4.04
CA TYR A 310 0.08 -7.65 3.99
C TYR A 310 -0.43 -7.36 5.40
N LEU A 311 -0.88 -6.13 5.62
CA LEU A 311 -1.46 -5.69 6.88
C LEU A 311 -2.98 -5.56 6.72
N LYS A 312 -3.73 -6.30 7.54
CA LYS A 312 -5.19 -6.30 7.51
C LYS A 312 -5.76 -5.96 8.87
N LYS A 313 -6.65 -4.98 8.93
CA LYS A 313 -7.40 -4.66 10.15
C LYS A 313 -8.35 -5.80 10.51
N GLU A 314 -8.35 -6.18 11.79
CA GLU A 314 -9.27 -7.15 12.37
C GLU A 314 -9.96 -6.51 13.58
N GLY A 315 -11.29 -6.40 13.56
CA GLY A 315 -12.02 -5.67 14.60
C GLY A 315 -11.65 -4.17 14.66
N GLU A 316 -11.79 -3.55 15.83
CA GLU A 316 -11.56 -2.10 15.97
C GLU A 316 -10.08 -1.72 16.20
N ASN A 317 -9.34 -2.54 16.95
CA ASN A 317 -7.98 -2.21 17.41
C ASN A 317 -6.99 -3.39 17.27
N SER A 318 -7.20 -4.28 16.29
CA SER A 318 -6.26 -5.35 15.94
C SER A 318 -5.88 -5.27 14.47
N VAL A 319 -4.65 -5.65 14.16
CA VAL A 319 -4.11 -5.76 12.81
C VAL A 319 -3.36 -7.08 12.72
N ILE A 320 -3.69 -7.87 11.70
CA ILE A 320 -2.95 -9.08 11.36
C ILE A 320 -1.93 -8.71 10.28
N ALA A 321 -0.69 -9.12 10.51
CA ALA A 321 0.36 -9.08 9.49
C ALA A 321 0.55 -10.47 8.88
N LYS A 322 0.49 -10.56 7.55
CA LYS A 322 0.67 -11.80 6.80
C LYS A 322 1.83 -11.64 5.82
N ASN A 323 2.77 -12.59 5.83
CA ASN A 323 3.90 -12.59 4.89
C ASN A 323 3.55 -13.41 3.66
N LEU A 324 3.67 -12.84 2.46
CA LEU A 324 3.39 -13.62 1.24
C LEU A 324 4.40 -14.75 0.99
N VAL A 325 5.57 -14.73 1.64
CA VAL A 325 6.48 -15.89 1.70
C VAL A 325 5.78 -17.12 2.30
N ASP A 326 4.91 -16.94 3.30
CA ASP A 326 4.21 -18.06 3.94
C ASP A 326 3.11 -18.63 3.04
N LEU A 327 2.58 -17.84 2.11
CA LEU A 327 1.66 -18.34 1.08
C LEU A 327 2.35 -19.32 0.15
N ARG A 328 3.61 -19.06 -0.24
CA ARG A 328 4.38 -19.97 -1.12
C ARG A 328 4.41 -21.40 -0.57
N LYS A 329 4.62 -21.54 0.75
CA LYS A 329 4.64 -22.84 1.45
C LYS A 329 3.33 -23.62 1.29
N GLN A 330 2.19 -22.93 1.13
CA GLN A 330 0.90 -23.59 0.91
C GLN A 330 0.80 -24.22 -0.50
N TYR A 331 1.65 -23.79 -1.45
CA TYR A 331 1.71 -24.31 -2.81
C TYR A 331 2.90 -25.26 -3.04
N ASP A 332 3.61 -25.71 -2.01
CA ASP A 332 4.78 -26.59 -2.17
C ASP A 332 4.47 -27.91 -2.91
N ALA A 333 3.22 -28.39 -2.85
CA ALA A 333 2.77 -29.56 -3.59
C ALA A 333 2.66 -29.32 -5.12
N ASP A 334 2.47 -28.07 -5.54
CA ASP A 334 2.36 -27.68 -6.95
C ASP A 334 2.89 -26.26 -7.15
N GLU A 335 4.21 -26.17 -7.37
CA GLU A 335 4.86 -24.88 -7.56
C GLU A 335 4.42 -24.18 -8.87
N THR A 336 3.87 -24.91 -9.84
CA THR A 336 3.38 -24.31 -11.10
C THR A 336 2.15 -23.44 -10.84
N GLN A 337 1.26 -23.86 -9.93
CA GLN A 337 0.12 -23.06 -9.47
C GLN A 337 0.57 -21.77 -8.79
N TYR A 338 1.62 -21.83 -7.96
CA TYR A 338 2.18 -20.63 -7.33
C TYR A 338 2.75 -19.65 -8.35
N GLN A 339 3.50 -20.15 -9.35
CA GLN A 339 4.03 -19.29 -10.40
C GLN A 339 2.92 -18.65 -11.24
N PHE A 340 1.85 -19.40 -11.55
CA PHE A 340 0.68 -18.85 -12.23
C PHE A 340 0.02 -17.74 -11.41
N LEU A 341 -0.27 -17.99 -10.13
CA LEU A 341 -0.85 -17.00 -9.22
C LEU A 341 0.01 -15.73 -9.14
N LYS A 342 1.33 -15.90 -8.92
CA LYS A 342 2.30 -14.81 -8.82
C LYS A 342 2.30 -13.99 -10.11
N GLN A 343 2.49 -14.64 -11.25
CA GLN A 343 2.50 -13.98 -12.56
C GLN A 343 1.19 -13.23 -12.82
N TYR A 344 0.06 -13.85 -12.50
CA TYR A 344 -1.25 -13.29 -12.73
C TYR A 344 -1.50 -12.00 -11.90
N LEU A 345 -1.20 -12.05 -10.61
CA LEU A 345 -1.35 -10.91 -9.71
C LEU A 345 -0.35 -9.77 -10.00
N THR A 346 0.89 -10.11 -10.40
CA THR A 346 1.91 -9.14 -10.86
C THR A 346 1.47 -8.43 -12.15
N ILE A 347 0.85 -9.12 -13.11
CA ILE A 347 0.57 -8.53 -14.43
C ILE A 347 -0.63 -7.57 -14.44
N SER A 348 -1.72 -7.85 -13.70
CA SER A 348 -2.93 -7.01 -13.86
C SER A 348 -3.80 -6.78 -12.63
N ARG A 349 -3.52 -7.37 -11.45
CA ARG A 349 -4.52 -7.44 -10.36
C ARG A 349 -3.99 -7.22 -8.95
N ALA A 350 -2.93 -6.44 -8.77
CA ALA A 350 -2.44 -6.08 -7.44
C ALA A 350 -3.44 -5.23 -6.62
N GLU A 351 -4.50 -4.71 -7.23
CA GLU A 351 -5.60 -4.02 -6.54
C GLU A 351 -6.29 -4.89 -5.48
N ILE A 352 -6.28 -6.22 -5.63
CA ILE A 352 -6.91 -7.13 -4.65
C ILE A 352 -6.29 -6.99 -3.25
N PHE A 353 -5.01 -6.62 -3.14
CA PHE A 353 -4.35 -6.40 -1.85
C PHE A 353 -4.92 -5.19 -1.10
N PHE A 354 -5.64 -4.30 -1.76
CA PHE A 354 -6.24 -3.10 -1.17
C PHE A 354 -7.77 -3.16 -1.12
N ALA A 355 -8.36 -4.26 -1.58
CA ALA A 355 -9.81 -4.42 -1.63
C ALA A 355 -10.36 -5.03 -0.34
N ASP A 356 -11.58 -4.63 0.03
CA ASP A 356 -12.33 -5.23 1.13
C ASP A 356 -13.04 -6.51 0.67
N LYS A 357 -13.35 -6.58 -0.63
CA LYS A 357 -14.09 -7.67 -1.27
C LYS A 357 -13.52 -7.98 -2.66
N ALA A 358 -13.66 -9.22 -3.11
CA ALA A 358 -13.25 -9.62 -4.46
C ALA A 358 -14.38 -10.32 -5.23
N ILE A 359 -14.44 -10.12 -6.54
CA ILE A 359 -15.26 -10.88 -7.47
C ILE A 359 -14.33 -11.52 -8.49
N LEU A 360 -14.25 -12.85 -8.47
CA LEU A 360 -13.53 -13.65 -9.44
C LEU A 360 -14.53 -14.10 -10.51
N ILE A 361 -14.20 -13.80 -11.75
CA ILE A 361 -15.04 -14.08 -12.91
C ILE A 361 -14.29 -14.92 -13.93
N GLU A 362 -15.03 -15.65 -14.76
CA GLU A 362 -14.47 -16.56 -15.74
C GLU A 362 -13.96 -15.84 -17.01
N GLY A 363 -14.61 -14.79 -17.50
CA GLY A 363 -14.18 -14.15 -18.75
C GLY A 363 -14.51 -12.67 -18.93
N ASP A 364 -14.13 -12.16 -20.11
CA ASP A 364 -14.31 -10.77 -20.52
C ASP A 364 -15.77 -10.29 -20.50
N THR A 365 -16.72 -11.18 -20.76
CA THR A 365 -18.16 -10.86 -20.78
C THR A 365 -18.61 -10.36 -19.42
N GLU A 366 -18.33 -11.12 -18.37
CA GLU A 366 -18.63 -10.76 -16.99
C GLU A 366 -17.83 -9.52 -16.59
N ARG A 367 -16.58 -9.38 -17.06
CA ARG A 367 -15.71 -8.23 -16.73
C ARG A 367 -16.34 -6.92 -17.20
N ILE A 368 -16.97 -6.95 -18.37
CA ILE A 368 -17.68 -5.80 -18.96
C ILE A 368 -19.00 -5.54 -18.22
N LEU A 369 -19.72 -6.59 -17.81
CA LEU A 369 -21.09 -6.47 -17.29
C LEU A 369 -21.18 -6.26 -15.78
N ILE A 370 -20.31 -6.87 -14.97
CA ILE A 370 -20.40 -6.82 -13.49
C ILE A 370 -20.51 -5.40 -12.93
N PRO A 371 -19.72 -4.39 -13.38
CA PRO A 371 -19.89 -3.02 -12.89
C PRO A 371 -21.29 -2.45 -13.13
N THR A 372 -21.93 -2.84 -14.24
CA THR A 372 -23.31 -2.45 -14.58
C THR A 372 -24.32 -3.24 -13.77
N LEU A 373 -24.11 -4.54 -13.57
CA LEU A 373 -24.96 -5.39 -12.73
C LEU A 373 -24.99 -4.90 -11.27
N MET A 374 -23.83 -4.49 -10.73
CA MET A 374 -23.73 -3.86 -9.40
C MET A 374 -24.57 -2.59 -9.31
N LYS A 375 -24.46 -1.68 -10.29
CA LYS A 375 -25.25 -0.44 -10.34
C LYS A 375 -26.76 -0.71 -10.43
N LYS A 376 -27.17 -1.71 -11.21
CA LYS A 376 -28.59 -2.12 -11.31
C LYS A 376 -29.10 -2.62 -9.96
N ILE A 377 -28.35 -3.49 -9.28
CA ILE A 377 -28.72 -3.99 -7.94
C ILE A 377 -28.83 -2.86 -6.92
N ASP A 378 -27.90 -1.92 -6.94
CA ASP A 378 -27.93 -0.77 -6.04
C ASP A 378 -29.23 0.04 -6.23
N LYS A 379 -29.65 0.29 -7.47
CA LYS A 379 -30.92 0.97 -7.78
C LYS A 379 -32.15 0.13 -7.42
N GLU A 380 -32.12 -1.18 -7.65
CA GLU A 380 -33.23 -2.07 -7.30
C GLU A 380 -33.46 -2.10 -5.78
N GLU A 381 -32.39 -2.21 -5.00
CA GLU A 381 -32.45 -2.18 -3.54
C GLU A 381 -32.87 -0.79 -3.04
N GLU A 382 -32.35 0.30 -3.63
CA GLU A 382 -32.81 1.66 -3.31
C GLU A 382 -34.32 1.82 -3.49
N ARG A 383 -34.87 1.37 -4.64
CA ARG A 383 -36.33 1.41 -4.90
C ARG A 383 -37.11 0.55 -3.92
N LYS A 384 -36.61 -0.66 -3.63
CA LYS A 384 -37.25 -1.60 -2.70
C LYS A 384 -37.33 -1.01 -1.29
N PHE A 385 -36.23 -0.47 -0.76
CA PHE A 385 -36.21 0.14 0.57
C PHE A 385 -37.02 1.45 0.62
N ALA A 386 -36.98 2.26 -0.45
CA ALA A 386 -37.83 3.44 -0.60
C ALA A 386 -39.33 3.08 -0.57
N ALA A 387 -39.74 2.02 -1.29
CA ALA A 387 -41.12 1.52 -1.28
C ALA A 387 -41.55 1.00 0.11
N LEU A 388 -40.60 0.49 0.91
CA LEU A 388 -40.83 0.07 2.31
C LEU A 388 -40.79 1.24 3.31
N GLY A 389 -40.43 2.46 2.88
CA GLY A 389 -40.34 3.64 3.75
C GLY A 389 -39.19 3.59 4.76
N VAL A 390 -38.16 2.77 4.51
CA VAL A 390 -37.00 2.59 5.39
C VAL A 390 -35.71 2.85 4.63
N ALA A 391 -34.64 3.24 5.34
CA ALA A 391 -33.32 3.39 4.74
C ALA A 391 -32.67 2.01 4.52
N ASP A 392 -31.94 1.86 3.43
CA ASP A 392 -31.10 0.68 3.18
C ASP A 392 -30.01 0.61 4.27
N PRO A 393 -29.94 -0.49 5.05
CA PRO A 393 -28.91 -0.66 6.08
C PRO A 393 -27.51 -0.90 5.51
N LYS A 394 -27.37 -1.19 4.21
CA LYS A 394 -26.10 -1.51 3.56
C LYS A 394 -25.71 -0.41 2.56
N LEU A 395 -24.41 -0.17 2.44
CA LEU A 395 -23.89 0.73 1.40
C LEU A 395 -24.06 0.13 0.00
N PRO A 396 -24.27 0.94 -1.05
CA PRO A 396 -24.26 0.49 -2.43
C PRO A 396 -22.96 -0.25 -2.78
N LEU A 397 -23.05 -1.35 -3.52
CA LEU A 397 -21.90 -2.14 -3.98
C LEU A 397 -20.90 -1.27 -4.76
N SER A 398 -21.42 -0.35 -5.58
CA SER A 398 -20.61 0.59 -6.37
C SER A 398 -19.81 1.59 -5.53
N SER A 399 -20.12 1.75 -4.24
CA SER A 399 -19.42 2.62 -3.29
C SER A 399 -18.48 1.87 -2.35
N GLN A 400 -18.28 0.56 -2.56
CA GLN A 400 -17.42 -0.29 -1.75
C GLN A 400 -16.13 -0.64 -2.49
N ASN A 401 -15.06 -0.98 -1.75
CA ASN A 401 -13.77 -1.37 -2.33
C ASN A 401 -13.82 -2.84 -2.81
N VAL A 402 -14.43 -3.06 -3.98
CA VAL A 402 -14.55 -4.38 -4.62
C VAL A 402 -13.56 -4.50 -5.78
N SER A 403 -12.67 -5.49 -5.71
CA SER A 403 -11.78 -5.83 -6.84
C SER A 403 -12.42 -6.89 -7.74
N ILE A 404 -12.42 -6.67 -9.05
CA ILE A 404 -12.95 -7.61 -10.05
C ILE A 404 -11.77 -8.24 -10.79
N ILE A 405 -11.73 -9.57 -10.85
CA ILE A 405 -10.57 -10.35 -11.30
C ILE A 405 -11.00 -11.44 -12.27
N GLU A 406 -10.40 -11.45 -13.46
CA GLU A 406 -10.73 -12.39 -14.54
C GLU A 406 -9.82 -13.62 -14.51
N VAL A 407 -10.19 -14.63 -13.73
CA VAL A 407 -9.33 -15.78 -13.44
C VAL A 407 -9.45 -16.92 -14.46
N GLY A 408 -10.36 -16.83 -15.43
CA GLY A 408 -10.58 -17.94 -16.36
C GLY A 408 -11.18 -19.15 -15.65
N ALA A 409 -10.94 -20.33 -16.24
CA ALA A 409 -11.22 -21.63 -15.62
C ALA A 409 -10.32 -21.95 -14.41
N TYR A 410 -9.41 -21.04 -14.03
CA TYR A 410 -8.37 -21.27 -13.01
C TYR A 410 -8.73 -20.69 -11.63
N SER A 411 -10.00 -20.36 -11.37
CA SER A 411 -10.43 -19.82 -10.07
C SER A 411 -10.07 -20.75 -8.89
N HIS A 412 -10.02 -22.07 -9.12
CA HIS A 412 -9.57 -23.07 -8.15
C HIS A 412 -8.12 -22.86 -7.68
N ILE A 413 -7.23 -22.30 -8.52
CA ILE A 413 -5.84 -22.01 -8.13
C ILE A 413 -5.77 -20.90 -7.08
N PHE A 414 -6.76 -19.98 -7.06
CA PHE A 414 -6.82 -18.85 -6.13
C PHE A 414 -7.37 -19.24 -4.75
N GLU A 415 -7.79 -20.49 -4.55
CA GLU A 415 -8.35 -20.98 -3.29
C GLU A 415 -7.49 -20.63 -2.07
N LYS A 416 -6.22 -21.05 -2.08
CA LYS A 416 -5.27 -20.82 -0.97
C LYS A 416 -4.96 -19.33 -0.81
N PHE A 417 -4.94 -18.56 -1.89
CA PHE A 417 -4.77 -17.11 -1.85
C PHE A 417 -5.96 -16.40 -1.18
N ILE A 418 -7.19 -16.77 -1.52
CA ILE A 418 -8.41 -16.20 -0.93
C ILE A 418 -8.46 -16.50 0.57
N GLU A 419 -8.17 -17.73 0.96
CA GLU A 419 -8.06 -18.13 2.36
C GLU A 419 -6.96 -17.33 3.07
N PHE A 420 -5.79 -17.22 2.44
CA PHE A 420 -4.65 -16.50 2.99
C PHE A 420 -4.92 -15.03 3.20
N ILE A 421 -5.52 -14.31 2.25
CA ILE A 421 -5.86 -12.89 2.41
C ILE A 421 -7.06 -12.74 3.37
N GLY A 422 -8.06 -13.61 3.21
CA GLY A 422 -9.25 -13.67 4.05
C GLY A 422 -10.24 -12.54 3.81
N ILE A 423 -10.31 -11.99 2.59
CA ILE A 423 -11.33 -11.01 2.19
C ILE A 423 -12.57 -11.71 1.66
N LYS A 424 -13.72 -11.05 1.77
CA LYS A 424 -15.00 -11.62 1.31
C LYS A 424 -14.99 -11.74 -0.21
N SER A 425 -15.09 -12.95 -0.73
CA SER A 425 -14.85 -13.25 -2.15
C SER A 425 -16.05 -13.91 -2.81
N LEU A 426 -16.44 -13.45 -3.99
CA LEU A 426 -17.48 -14.07 -4.82
C LEU A 426 -16.82 -14.68 -6.06
N ILE A 427 -17.06 -15.95 -6.35
CA ILE A 427 -16.67 -16.60 -7.60
C ILE A 427 -17.92 -16.75 -8.45
N ILE A 428 -17.88 -16.23 -9.67
CA ILE A 428 -18.92 -16.38 -10.68
C ILE A 428 -18.34 -17.21 -11.82
N THR A 429 -18.94 -18.38 -12.06
CA THR A 429 -18.43 -19.33 -13.06
C THR A 429 -19.58 -20.06 -13.75
N ASP A 430 -19.32 -20.55 -14.96
CA ASP A 430 -20.27 -21.35 -15.72
C ASP A 430 -20.38 -22.78 -15.17
N LEU A 431 -21.58 -23.36 -15.23
CA LEU A 431 -21.83 -24.74 -14.82
C LEU A 431 -21.16 -25.75 -15.75
N ASP A 432 -21.03 -25.39 -17.04
CA ASP A 432 -20.24 -26.15 -18.02
C ASP A 432 -20.61 -27.65 -18.12
N ALA A 433 -21.93 -27.91 -18.20
CA ALA A 433 -22.46 -29.27 -18.31
C ALA A 433 -21.98 -29.99 -19.58
N VAL A 434 -21.69 -31.29 -19.43
CA VAL A 434 -21.23 -32.21 -20.47
C VAL A 434 -22.07 -33.49 -20.50
N GLY A 435 -22.28 -34.01 -21.70
CA GLY A 435 -23.00 -35.26 -21.93
C GLY A 435 -22.11 -36.49 -21.66
N GLU A 436 -22.64 -37.68 -21.87
CA GLU A 436 -21.89 -38.94 -21.73
C GLU A 436 -20.67 -38.99 -22.68
N ASP A 437 -20.74 -38.30 -23.82
CA ASP A 437 -19.64 -38.19 -24.79
C ASP A 437 -18.59 -37.12 -24.42
N SER A 438 -18.70 -36.55 -23.21
CA SER A 438 -17.85 -35.47 -22.69
C SER A 438 -17.90 -34.17 -23.51
N LYS A 439 -18.89 -34.02 -24.40
CA LYS A 439 -19.11 -32.78 -25.15
C LYS A 439 -20.10 -31.89 -24.42
N LYS A 440 -20.01 -30.59 -24.73
CA LYS A 440 -20.96 -29.59 -24.26
C LYS A 440 -22.39 -29.97 -24.64
N CYS A 441 -23.29 -29.87 -23.69
CA CYS A 441 -24.71 -30.18 -23.86
C CYS A 441 -25.58 -29.27 -23.00
N ARG A 442 -26.90 -29.39 -23.16
CA ARG A 442 -27.86 -28.76 -22.25
C ARG A 442 -27.69 -29.34 -20.86
N VAL A 443 -27.91 -28.52 -19.85
CA VAL A 443 -27.85 -28.97 -18.45
C VAL A 443 -28.90 -30.06 -18.15
N ALA A 444 -30.05 -30.01 -18.83
CA ALA A 444 -31.10 -31.03 -18.74
C ALA A 444 -30.65 -32.40 -19.28
N ASP A 445 -29.77 -32.41 -20.29
CA ASP A 445 -29.24 -33.63 -20.94
C ASP A 445 -27.86 -34.03 -20.38
N GLY A 446 -27.34 -33.28 -19.40
CA GLY A 446 -25.99 -33.42 -18.89
C GLY A 446 -25.82 -34.62 -17.98
N ALA A 447 -24.74 -35.38 -18.21
CA ALA A 447 -24.31 -36.47 -17.34
C ALA A 447 -23.31 -36.00 -16.26
N SER A 448 -22.53 -34.95 -16.55
CA SER A 448 -21.52 -34.39 -15.65
C SER A 448 -21.21 -32.92 -16.00
N TYR A 449 -20.14 -32.35 -15.43
CA TYR A 449 -19.62 -31.01 -15.74
C TYR A 449 -18.10 -31.01 -15.81
N SER A 450 -17.52 -30.08 -16.59
CA SER A 450 -16.07 -29.99 -16.76
C SER A 450 -15.37 -29.02 -15.78
N ASN A 451 -16.12 -28.14 -15.11
CA ASN A 451 -15.57 -27.04 -14.30
C ASN A 451 -14.79 -27.52 -13.05
N ASP A 452 -13.48 -27.26 -13.00
CA ASP A 452 -12.61 -27.68 -11.90
C ASP A 452 -12.82 -26.89 -10.60
N ALA A 453 -13.30 -25.65 -10.68
CA ALA A 453 -13.63 -24.86 -9.50
C ALA A 453 -14.80 -25.48 -8.75
N LEU A 454 -15.85 -25.89 -9.46
CA LEU A 454 -17.00 -26.55 -8.83
C LEU A 454 -16.60 -27.88 -8.20
N LYS A 455 -15.71 -28.65 -8.84
CA LYS A 455 -15.16 -29.90 -8.26
C LYS A 455 -14.44 -29.64 -6.95
N LEU A 456 -13.61 -28.59 -6.88
CA LEU A 456 -12.85 -28.25 -5.68
C LEU A 456 -13.77 -27.73 -4.56
N PHE A 457 -14.55 -26.68 -4.83
CA PHE A 457 -15.31 -25.96 -3.80
C PHE A 457 -16.53 -26.72 -3.29
N PHE A 458 -17.05 -27.67 -4.08
CA PHE A 458 -18.17 -28.53 -3.70
C PHE A 458 -17.78 -30.00 -3.57
N ASN A 459 -16.50 -30.31 -3.36
CA ASN A 459 -15.98 -31.65 -3.02
C ASN A 459 -16.44 -32.76 -4.00
N ASN A 460 -16.36 -32.48 -5.31
CA ASN A 460 -16.80 -33.37 -6.39
C ASN A 460 -18.30 -33.73 -6.33
N ALA A 461 -19.15 -32.81 -5.86
CA ALA A 461 -20.60 -32.96 -5.94
C ALA A 461 -21.05 -33.29 -7.38
N THR A 462 -22.09 -34.10 -7.50
CA THR A 462 -22.70 -34.48 -8.77
C THR A 462 -23.43 -33.30 -9.41
N LEU A 463 -23.67 -33.37 -10.72
CA LEU A 463 -24.38 -32.32 -11.45
C LEU A 463 -25.78 -32.07 -10.86
N ASP A 464 -26.49 -33.11 -10.43
CA ASP A 464 -27.83 -32.99 -9.84
C ASP A 464 -27.80 -32.37 -8.43
N GLU A 465 -26.77 -32.68 -7.63
CA GLU A 465 -26.57 -32.01 -6.34
C GLU A 465 -26.33 -30.51 -6.53
N LEU A 466 -25.48 -30.13 -7.50
CA LEU A 466 -25.20 -28.72 -7.82
C LEU A 466 -26.46 -27.95 -8.25
N LYS A 467 -27.32 -28.55 -9.10
CA LYS A 467 -28.60 -27.93 -9.50
C LYS A 467 -29.49 -27.59 -8.29
N GLY A 468 -29.49 -28.45 -7.28
CA GLY A 468 -30.31 -28.31 -6.08
C GLY A 468 -29.73 -27.39 -5.00
N LEU A 469 -28.53 -26.84 -5.16
CA LEU A 469 -27.91 -26.01 -4.13
C LEU A 469 -28.54 -24.62 -4.04
N THR A 470 -29.13 -24.33 -2.88
CA THR A 470 -29.56 -22.96 -2.50
C THR A 470 -28.37 -22.02 -2.28
N ILE A 471 -28.60 -20.70 -2.33
CA ILE A 471 -27.56 -19.70 -2.05
C ILE A 471 -26.86 -19.91 -0.69
N ASP A 472 -27.56 -20.35 0.35
CA ASP A 472 -26.95 -20.61 1.67
C ASP A 472 -25.97 -21.78 1.63
N LYS A 473 -26.21 -22.78 0.77
CA LYS A 473 -25.29 -23.90 0.54
C LYS A 473 -24.09 -23.52 -0.33
N LYS A 474 -24.18 -22.41 -1.06
CA LYS A 474 -23.10 -21.83 -1.87
C LYS A 474 -22.19 -20.89 -1.09
N LYS A 475 -22.57 -20.49 0.13
CA LYS A 475 -21.72 -19.75 1.07
C LYS A 475 -20.84 -20.76 1.79
N ILE A 476 -19.53 -20.65 1.62
CA ILE A 476 -18.57 -21.64 2.06
C ILE A 476 -17.43 -21.03 2.87
N ILE A 477 -16.93 -21.82 3.81
CA ILE A 477 -15.72 -21.55 4.58
C ILE A 477 -14.84 -22.80 4.55
N LYS A 478 -13.54 -22.61 4.62
CA LYS A 478 -12.59 -23.72 4.67
C LYS A 478 -12.34 -24.12 6.12
N ASN A 479 -12.50 -25.40 6.42
CA ASN A 479 -12.22 -25.97 7.73
C ASN A 479 -11.22 -27.12 7.56
N ALA A 480 -10.00 -26.91 8.05
CA ALA A 480 -8.83 -27.75 7.78
C ALA A 480 -8.56 -27.88 6.26
N GLU A 481 -8.94 -29.00 5.64
CA GLU A 481 -8.62 -29.30 4.24
C GLU A 481 -9.80 -29.16 3.27
N LEU A 482 -11.04 -29.04 3.76
CA LEU A 482 -12.23 -29.07 2.90
C LEU A 482 -13.09 -27.82 3.05
N TRP A 483 -13.74 -27.45 1.94
CA TRP A 483 -14.77 -26.40 1.92
C TRP A 483 -16.11 -26.97 2.39
N GLN A 484 -16.77 -26.21 3.25
CA GLN A 484 -18.05 -26.58 3.82
C GLN A 484 -19.00 -25.39 3.82
N SER A 485 -20.29 -25.67 3.68
CA SER A 485 -21.33 -24.64 3.73
C SER A 485 -21.43 -24.03 5.12
N ASP A 486 -21.38 -22.70 5.18
CA ASP A 486 -21.54 -21.91 6.41
C ASP A 486 -22.24 -20.59 6.09
N VAL A 487 -23.19 -20.19 6.93
CA VAL A 487 -23.97 -18.94 6.77
C VAL A 487 -23.06 -17.70 6.83
N ASN A 488 -21.98 -17.77 7.60
CA ASN A 488 -20.95 -16.75 7.75
C ASN A 488 -19.73 -17.02 6.84
N GLY A 489 -19.87 -17.88 5.84
CA GLY A 489 -18.81 -18.17 4.87
C GLY A 489 -18.23 -16.90 4.24
N ILE A 490 -16.90 -16.86 4.12
CA ILE A 490 -16.17 -15.73 3.52
C ILE A 490 -16.11 -15.81 1.99
N LEU A 491 -16.41 -16.99 1.43
CA LEU A 491 -16.40 -17.27 0.00
C LEU A 491 -17.81 -17.68 -0.43
N CYS A 492 -18.27 -17.19 -1.58
CA CYS A 492 -19.48 -17.69 -2.23
C CYS A 492 -19.18 -18.04 -3.67
N VAL A 493 -19.62 -19.22 -4.11
CA VAL A 493 -19.42 -19.69 -5.49
C VAL A 493 -20.79 -19.80 -6.14
N VAL A 494 -21.05 -18.95 -7.13
CA VAL A 494 -22.30 -18.91 -7.87
C VAL A 494 -22.10 -19.34 -9.32
N TYR A 495 -23.07 -20.10 -9.79
CA TYR A 495 -23.17 -20.69 -11.11
C TYR A 495 -24.66 -20.85 -11.42
N GLN A 496 -25.00 -21.12 -12.68
CA GLN A 496 -26.38 -21.21 -13.14
C GLN A 496 -27.16 -22.27 -12.36
N THR A 497 -28.29 -21.87 -11.79
CA THR A 497 -29.27 -22.76 -11.14
C THR A 497 -30.63 -22.62 -11.81
N GLU A 498 -31.57 -23.49 -11.44
CA GLU A 498 -32.91 -23.48 -12.01
C GLU A 498 -33.57 -22.11 -11.80
N GLU A 499 -33.96 -21.48 -12.91
CA GLU A 499 -34.68 -20.22 -12.96
C GLU A 499 -35.82 -20.39 -13.96
N ASN A 500 -37.06 -20.08 -13.57
CA ASN A 500 -38.25 -20.29 -14.43
C ASN A 500 -38.35 -21.71 -15.04
N GLY A 501 -37.93 -22.75 -14.29
CA GLY A 501 -38.00 -24.15 -14.70
C GLY A 501 -36.91 -24.61 -15.67
N VAL A 502 -35.90 -23.78 -15.97
CA VAL A 502 -34.78 -24.11 -16.85
C VAL A 502 -33.47 -23.76 -16.18
N THR A 503 -32.48 -24.66 -16.29
CA THR A 503 -31.10 -24.39 -15.84
C THR A 503 -30.22 -24.11 -17.05
N ALA A 504 -29.75 -22.88 -17.17
CA ALA A 504 -28.83 -22.47 -18.22
C ALA A 504 -27.43 -23.07 -18.05
N ARG A 505 -26.68 -23.19 -19.15
CA ARG A 505 -25.29 -23.69 -19.14
C ARG A 505 -24.25 -22.59 -18.92
N SER A 506 -24.44 -21.44 -19.55
CA SER A 506 -23.49 -20.31 -19.54
C SER A 506 -24.20 -18.99 -19.22
N PHE A 507 -23.43 -17.92 -19.03
CA PHE A 507 -23.99 -16.57 -18.90
C PHE A 507 -24.93 -16.19 -20.05
N GLU A 508 -24.52 -16.39 -21.32
CA GLU A 508 -25.32 -15.97 -22.47
C GLU A 508 -26.66 -16.70 -22.54
N ASP A 509 -26.65 -17.99 -22.25
CA ASP A 509 -27.84 -18.84 -22.15
C ASP A 509 -28.77 -18.30 -21.05
N ALA A 510 -28.24 -18.06 -19.85
CA ALA A 510 -29.01 -17.55 -18.71
C ALA A 510 -29.60 -16.16 -18.99
N PHE A 511 -28.84 -15.28 -19.65
CA PHE A 511 -29.31 -13.94 -19.99
C PHE A 511 -30.40 -13.99 -21.06
N ILE A 512 -30.23 -14.78 -22.13
CA ILE A 512 -31.24 -14.92 -23.20
C ILE A 512 -32.53 -15.52 -22.64
N GLN A 513 -32.42 -16.49 -21.71
CA GLN A 513 -33.57 -17.16 -21.11
C GLN A 513 -34.55 -16.19 -20.45
N ILE A 514 -34.06 -15.22 -19.68
CA ILE A 514 -34.90 -14.27 -18.94
C ILE A 514 -35.12 -12.94 -19.67
N ASN A 515 -34.27 -12.61 -20.65
CA ASN A 515 -34.29 -11.34 -21.38
C ASN A 515 -34.58 -11.50 -22.88
N ARG A 516 -35.28 -12.58 -23.27
CA ARG A 516 -35.59 -12.83 -24.69
C ARG A 516 -36.28 -11.64 -25.35
N ASP A 517 -37.29 -11.06 -24.69
CA ASP A 517 -38.06 -9.94 -25.23
C ASP A 517 -37.21 -8.66 -25.40
N PHE A 518 -36.29 -8.42 -24.46
CA PHE A 518 -35.33 -7.30 -24.54
C PHE A 518 -34.42 -7.43 -25.76
N ILE A 519 -33.97 -8.65 -26.06
CA ILE A 519 -33.12 -8.94 -27.21
C ILE A 519 -33.95 -8.90 -28.50
N ASP A 520 -35.11 -9.56 -28.53
CA ASP A 520 -35.92 -9.70 -29.74
C ASP A 520 -36.39 -8.34 -30.27
N GLY A 521 -36.77 -7.43 -29.38
CA GLY A 521 -37.15 -6.06 -29.73
C GLY A 521 -36.04 -5.20 -30.34
N ARG A 522 -34.77 -5.66 -30.29
CA ARG A 522 -33.58 -4.91 -30.74
C ARG A 522 -32.55 -5.77 -31.47
N LYS A 523 -32.89 -7.00 -31.84
CA LYS A 523 -31.94 -7.99 -32.41
C LYS A 523 -31.21 -7.48 -33.65
N ASP A 524 -31.82 -6.56 -34.39
CA ASP A 524 -31.22 -5.96 -35.58
C ASP A 524 -30.08 -4.97 -35.27
N ASP A 525 -30.11 -4.36 -34.09
CA ASP A 525 -29.09 -3.41 -33.64
C ASP A 525 -27.92 -4.12 -32.92
N PHE A 526 -28.15 -5.32 -32.37
CA PHE A 526 -27.13 -6.12 -31.69
C PHE A 526 -26.05 -6.61 -32.68
N LYS A 527 -24.85 -6.06 -32.59
CA LYS A 527 -23.70 -6.41 -33.46
C LYS A 527 -23.05 -7.74 -33.08
N GLY A 528 -23.22 -8.16 -31.83
CA GLY A 528 -22.77 -9.41 -31.25
C GLY A 528 -23.62 -10.61 -31.65
N LEU A 529 -24.75 -10.40 -32.33
CA LEU A 529 -25.61 -11.47 -32.83
C LEU A 529 -25.33 -11.83 -34.30
N LYS A 530 -25.44 -13.12 -34.60
CA LYS A 530 -25.55 -13.74 -35.94
C LYS A 530 -26.87 -14.53 -36.00
N ASN A 531 -27.28 -15.00 -37.18
CA ASN A 531 -28.46 -15.86 -37.35
C ASN A 531 -29.71 -15.34 -36.61
N ARG A 532 -29.96 -14.03 -36.69
CA ARG A 532 -30.97 -13.31 -35.88
C ARG A 532 -32.38 -13.86 -36.06
N ASP A 533 -32.66 -14.45 -37.23
CA ASP A 533 -33.95 -15.06 -37.54
C ASP A 533 -34.32 -16.21 -36.60
N PHE A 534 -33.35 -16.83 -35.91
CA PHE A 534 -33.63 -17.89 -34.95
C PHE A 534 -34.43 -17.39 -33.74
N PHE A 535 -34.34 -16.09 -33.41
CA PHE A 535 -35.17 -15.48 -32.36
C PHE A 535 -36.66 -15.46 -32.72
N ASN A 536 -37.00 -15.44 -34.02
CA ASN A 536 -38.39 -15.45 -34.50
C ASN A 536 -39.11 -16.76 -34.20
N ASP A 537 -38.36 -17.85 -34.03
CA ASP A 537 -38.90 -19.16 -33.73
C ASP A 537 -38.92 -19.40 -32.22
N SER A 538 -40.13 -19.35 -31.65
CA SER A 538 -40.37 -19.61 -30.22
C SER A 538 -39.98 -21.02 -29.77
N ALA A 539 -39.83 -21.98 -30.68
CA ALA A 539 -39.36 -23.33 -30.34
C ALA A 539 -37.85 -23.39 -30.07
N ASN A 540 -37.08 -22.38 -30.49
CA ASN A 540 -35.66 -22.31 -30.16
C ASN A 540 -35.49 -21.91 -28.70
N ASP A 541 -34.84 -22.78 -27.92
CA ASP A 541 -34.51 -22.53 -26.52
C ASP A 541 -33.30 -21.60 -26.37
N SER A 542 -33.10 -21.07 -25.16
CA SER A 542 -32.01 -20.14 -24.84
C SER A 542 -30.64 -20.75 -25.12
N TYR A 543 -30.46 -22.06 -24.87
CA TYR A 543 -29.23 -22.78 -25.16
C TYR A 543 -28.89 -22.74 -26.65
N LYS A 544 -29.85 -23.08 -27.52
CA LYS A 544 -29.64 -23.03 -28.97
C LYS A 544 -29.40 -21.61 -29.46
N LEU A 545 -30.12 -20.63 -28.92
CA LEU A 545 -29.91 -19.21 -29.26
C LEU A 545 -28.52 -18.72 -28.82
N ALA A 546 -28.04 -19.11 -27.64
CA ALA A 546 -26.70 -18.76 -27.17
C ALA A 546 -25.63 -19.33 -28.12
N GLU A 547 -25.74 -20.60 -28.50
CA GLU A 547 -24.78 -21.29 -29.38
C GLU A 547 -24.80 -20.78 -30.83
N GLU A 548 -26.00 -20.64 -31.40
CA GLU A 548 -26.17 -20.35 -32.82
C GLU A 548 -26.28 -18.87 -33.15
N CYS A 549 -26.65 -18.03 -32.18
CA CYS A 549 -26.83 -16.60 -32.42
C CYS A 549 -25.76 -15.72 -31.78
N VAL A 550 -25.07 -16.15 -30.71
CA VAL A 550 -23.97 -15.32 -30.18
C VAL A 550 -22.74 -15.49 -31.06
N ARG A 551 -22.37 -14.41 -31.75
CA ARG A 551 -21.19 -14.39 -32.63
C ARG A 551 -19.90 -14.22 -31.83
N LYS A 552 -19.89 -13.27 -30.89
CA LYS A 552 -18.77 -12.95 -30.01
C LYS A 552 -19.33 -12.52 -28.65
N LYS A 553 -18.99 -13.25 -27.59
CA LYS A 553 -19.48 -13.02 -26.23
C LYS A 553 -19.23 -11.57 -25.75
N THR A 554 -18.03 -11.03 -26.03
CA THR A 554 -17.70 -9.64 -25.69
C THR A 554 -18.52 -8.59 -26.42
N HIS A 555 -18.89 -8.83 -27.67
CA HIS A 555 -19.75 -7.90 -28.41
C HIS A 555 -21.19 -7.96 -27.89
N PHE A 556 -21.66 -9.17 -27.57
CA PHE A 556 -22.97 -9.36 -26.94
C PHE A 556 -23.07 -8.62 -25.60
N ALA A 557 -22.02 -8.70 -24.77
CA ALA A 557 -21.92 -7.91 -23.53
C ALA A 557 -22.00 -6.40 -23.77
N LEU A 558 -21.26 -5.89 -24.77
CA LEU A 558 -21.28 -4.46 -25.12
C LEU A 558 -22.64 -4.01 -25.68
N ASP A 559 -23.33 -4.85 -26.45
CA ASP A 559 -24.67 -4.53 -26.96
C ASP A 559 -25.68 -4.45 -25.82
N ILE A 560 -25.62 -5.35 -24.83
CA ILE A 560 -26.44 -5.26 -23.61
C ILE A 560 -26.24 -3.89 -22.95
N LEU A 561 -24.98 -3.47 -22.76
CA LEU A 561 -24.67 -2.15 -22.18
C LEU A 561 -25.17 -0.99 -23.04
N PHE A 562 -24.98 -1.06 -24.36
CA PHE A 562 -25.37 0.00 -25.28
C PHE A 562 -26.89 0.21 -25.30
N HIS A 563 -27.66 -0.86 -25.16
CA HIS A 563 -29.12 -0.83 -25.15
C HIS A 563 -29.74 -0.77 -23.73
N THR A 564 -28.93 -0.68 -22.68
CA THR A 564 -29.40 -0.50 -21.30
C THR A 564 -29.94 0.91 -21.10
N ASP A 565 -31.13 1.03 -20.50
CA ASP A 565 -31.69 2.33 -20.16
C ASP A 565 -31.03 2.94 -18.90
N LYS A 566 -31.19 4.25 -18.69
CA LYS A 566 -30.57 4.94 -17.53
C LYS A 566 -31.04 4.38 -16.19
N GLU A 567 -32.23 3.79 -16.16
CA GLU A 567 -32.87 3.25 -14.96
C GLU A 567 -32.64 1.75 -14.76
N PHE A 568 -31.93 1.08 -15.68
CA PHE A 568 -31.68 -0.35 -15.64
C PHE A 568 -32.96 -1.17 -15.45
N THR A 569 -34.06 -0.78 -16.12
CA THR A 569 -35.40 -1.38 -15.98
C THR A 569 -35.80 -2.26 -17.15
N ASN A 570 -35.06 -2.21 -18.25
CA ASN A 570 -35.45 -2.85 -19.50
C ASN A 570 -34.95 -4.30 -19.66
N TRP A 571 -34.27 -4.86 -18.67
CA TRP A 571 -33.83 -6.25 -18.59
C TRP A 571 -33.58 -6.66 -17.13
N GLU A 572 -33.49 -7.97 -16.87
CA GLU A 572 -33.32 -8.60 -15.55
C GLU A 572 -31.95 -9.30 -15.40
N ILE A 573 -31.44 -9.36 -14.17
CA ILE A 573 -30.17 -10.02 -13.85
C ILE A 573 -30.43 -11.51 -13.64
N PRO A 574 -29.66 -12.43 -14.27
CA PRO A 574 -29.73 -13.86 -13.97
C PRO A 574 -29.64 -14.15 -12.47
N LEU A 575 -30.55 -15.00 -11.96
CA LEU A 575 -30.77 -15.16 -10.51
C LEU A 575 -29.48 -15.44 -9.75
N TYR A 576 -28.65 -16.36 -10.24
CA TYR A 576 -27.41 -16.76 -9.57
C TYR A 576 -26.42 -15.60 -9.37
N ILE A 577 -26.33 -14.68 -10.34
CA ILE A 577 -25.48 -13.48 -10.22
C ILE A 577 -26.12 -12.50 -9.24
N LYS A 578 -27.45 -12.32 -9.33
CA LYS A 578 -28.19 -11.44 -8.43
C LYS A 578 -28.02 -11.86 -6.97
N GLU A 579 -28.20 -13.15 -6.68
CA GLU A 579 -27.97 -13.73 -5.35
C GLU A 579 -26.53 -13.55 -4.87
N GLY A 580 -25.55 -13.82 -5.74
CA GLY A 580 -24.14 -13.64 -5.42
C GLY A 580 -23.76 -12.20 -5.07
N LEU A 581 -24.22 -11.24 -5.88
CA LEU A 581 -23.96 -9.82 -5.63
C LEU A 581 -24.70 -9.29 -4.39
N LEU A 582 -25.93 -9.74 -4.14
CA LEU A 582 -26.68 -9.41 -2.91
C LEU A 582 -26.03 -10.01 -1.67
N TRP A 583 -25.47 -11.22 -1.77
CA TRP A 583 -24.66 -11.79 -0.69
C TRP A 583 -23.41 -10.97 -0.47
N LEU A 584 -22.74 -10.53 -1.54
CA LEU A 584 -21.51 -9.76 -1.45
C LEU A 584 -21.74 -8.42 -0.75
N LYS A 585 -22.83 -7.72 -1.08
CA LYS A 585 -23.26 -6.44 -0.47
C LYS A 585 -23.31 -6.56 1.04
#